data_AF-A0A429F3Q0-F1
#
_entry.id   AF-A0A429F3Q0-F1
#
_cell.length_a   1.000
_cell.length_b   1.000
_cell.length_c   1.000
_cell.angle_alpha   90.00
_cell.angle_beta   90.00
_cell.angle_gamma   90.00
#
_symmetry.space_group_name_H-M   'P 1'
#
loop_
_entity.id
_entity.type
_entity.pdbx_description
1 polymer ?
#
loop_
_entity_poly.entity_id
_entity_poly.type
_entity_poly.pdbx_seq_one_letter_code
_entity_poly.pdbx_strand_id
1 'polypeptide(L)'
;MEFDFSVTELGRLLGGWTGNVIGAELSEHSRLLCAKDSCSAHSISDRLVRASREDRDRWCSATDRLLVEIRALQEREEAVSRHLRAPFRGGLGWRIKYARRNWLLRKGYDAASARLRSDFKTALADHQKSMGDLPGYLEEYAMREKARKRREEEQARKKRAEAIDGASGPVWAYEIRKRSGGHRSFWIYLRSLDAEGGNEHTAQEVHAALTAERTEHRYTGVHWGQETARALEEKYETVVSGWARLTGEVIIPRPYDPSSPQIWSKYHGGPPSNYCGGSF
;
A
#
# COMPACT_ATOMS: atom_id res chain seq x y z
N MET A 1 3.62 -19.16 -18.93
CA MET A 1 2.55 -18.77 -18.00
C MET A 1 3.24 -18.05 -16.84
N GLU A 2 2.84 -16.82 -16.54
CA GLU A 2 3.40 -16.03 -15.44
C GLU A 2 2.57 -16.25 -14.17
N PHE A 3 3.24 -16.20 -13.02
CA PHE A 3 2.62 -16.41 -11.71
C PHE A 3 2.85 -15.20 -10.82
N ASP A 4 1.81 -14.81 -10.09
CA ASP A 4 1.87 -13.75 -9.09
C ASP A 4 2.66 -14.24 -7.86
N PHE A 5 3.52 -13.37 -7.32
CA PHE A 5 4.20 -13.55 -6.04
C PHE A 5 4.42 -12.18 -5.38
N SER A 6 4.69 -12.18 -4.08
CA SER A 6 4.94 -10.95 -3.34
C SER A 6 6.42 -10.80 -3.01
N VAL A 7 6.95 -9.59 -3.17
CA VAL A 7 8.28 -9.19 -2.70
C VAL A 7 8.15 -8.26 -1.51
N THR A 8 8.90 -8.57 -0.46
CA THR A 8 8.92 -7.82 0.80
C THR A 8 10.32 -7.85 1.43
N GLU A 9 10.45 -7.25 2.62
CA GLU A 9 11.71 -7.17 3.36
C GLU A 9 11.78 -8.23 4.46
N LEU A 10 12.95 -8.82 4.69
CA LEU A 10 13.19 -9.86 5.69
C LEU A 10 12.66 -9.48 7.08
N GLY A 11 12.90 -8.23 7.49
CA GLY A 11 12.49 -7.75 8.81
C GLY A 11 10.97 -7.78 9.02
N ARG A 12 10.19 -7.59 7.96
CA ARG A 12 8.73 -7.70 8.02
C ARG A 12 8.25 -9.14 8.12
N LEU A 13 8.93 -10.06 7.45
CA LEU A 13 8.60 -11.49 7.53
C LEU A 13 8.83 -12.05 8.93
N LEU A 14 9.82 -11.52 9.64
CA LEU A 14 10.16 -11.99 10.98
C LEU A 14 9.25 -11.39 12.07
N GLY A 15 8.62 -10.23 11.84
CA GLY A 15 7.68 -9.60 12.79
C GLY A 15 8.33 -9.05 14.08
N GLY A 16 9.64 -9.24 14.23
CA GLY A 16 10.44 -8.80 15.38
C GLY A 16 11.57 -9.79 15.67
N TRP A 17 12.59 -9.35 16.41
CA TRP A 17 13.70 -10.20 16.88
C TRP A 17 14.23 -9.68 18.21
N THR A 18 14.78 -10.57 19.03
CA THR A 18 15.45 -10.19 20.28
C THR A 18 16.85 -9.66 19.99
N GLY A 19 17.26 -8.53 20.57
CA GLY A 19 18.58 -7.89 20.36
C GLY A 19 19.81 -8.62 20.93
N ASN A 20 19.90 -9.93 20.70
CA ASN A 20 21.06 -10.76 21.01
C ASN A 20 21.98 -10.84 19.76
N VAL A 21 22.86 -11.84 19.66
CA VAL A 21 23.82 -12.03 18.55
C VAL A 21 23.11 -12.18 17.20
N ILE A 22 22.18 -13.13 17.04
CA ILE A 22 21.49 -13.31 15.76
C ILE A 22 20.54 -12.15 15.48
N GLY A 23 19.87 -11.63 16.51
CA GLY A 23 19.00 -10.46 16.32
C GLY A 23 19.73 -9.18 15.90
N ALA A 24 20.97 -8.97 16.34
CA ALA A 24 21.79 -7.86 15.85
C ALA A 24 22.08 -8.02 14.34
N GLU A 25 22.49 -9.21 13.92
CA GLU A 25 22.74 -9.52 12.51
C GLU A 25 21.44 -9.37 11.67
N LEU A 26 20.29 -9.83 12.17
CA LEU A 26 18.99 -9.66 11.52
C LEU A 26 18.60 -8.18 11.38
N SER A 27 18.94 -7.36 12.36
CA SER A 27 18.66 -5.91 12.32
C SER A 27 19.40 -5.24 11.16
N GLU A 28 20.68 -5.58 10.98
CA GLU A 28 21.52 -5.06 9.89
C GLU A 28 20.98 -5.47 8.51
N HIS A 29 20.38 -6.66 8.42
CA HIS A 29 19.88 -7.25 7.18
C HIS A 29 18.35 -7.16 7.04
N SER A 30 17.69 -6.34 7.85
CA SER A 30 16.23 -6.22 7.89
C SER A 30 15.60 -5.83 6.55
N ARG A 31 16.33 -5.08 5.71
CA ARG A 31 15.90 -4.65 4.36
C ARG A 31 16.22 -5.63 3.24
N LEU A 32 16.74 -6.82 3.56
CA LEU A 32 17.04 -7.83 2.56
C LEU A 32 15.76 -8.26 1.84
N LEU A 33 15.78 -8.22 0.50
CA LEU A 33 14.63 -8.60 -0.31
C LEU A 33 14.34 -10.10 -0.17
N CYS A 34 13.06 -10.39 0.00
CA CYS A 34 12.51 -11.74 0.16
C CYS A 34 11.28 -11.90 -0.74
N ALA A 35 11.09 -13.11 -1.27
CA ALA A 35 9.95 -13.47 -2.11
C ALA A 35 9.05 -14.47 -1.39
N LYS A 36 7.73 -14.39 -1.59
CA LYS A 36 6.77 -15.34 -1.02
C LYS A 36 5.59 -15.57 -1.96
N ASP A 37 5.04 -16.77 -1.87
CA ASP A 37 4.01 -17.29 -2.79
C ASP A 37 2.61 -16.69 -2.64
N SER A 38 2.30 -16.03 -1.53
CA SER A 38 0.99 -15.43 -1.28
C SER A 38 1.16 -14.04 -0.68
N CYS A 39 0.31 -13.06 -0.97
CA CYS A 39 0.29 -11.84 -0.15
C CYS A 39 -0.22 -12.19 1.25
N SER A 40 0.41 -11.70 2.33
CA SER A 40 -0.33 -11.65 3.59
C SER A 40 -1.40 -10.58 3.40
N ALA A 41 -2.66 -10.88 3.71
CA ALA A 41 -3.78 -9.96 3.50
C ALA A 41 -3.67 -8.62 4.29
N HIS A 42 -2.55 -8.39 4.99
CA HIS A 42 -2.37 -7.36 6.01
C HIS A 42 -1.23 -6.37 5.71
N SER A 43 -0.52 -6.47 4.58
CA SER A 43 0.57 -5.53 4.23
C SER A 43 0.25 -4.78 2.93
N ILE A 44 -0.12 -3.50 3.07
CA ILE A 44 -0.29 -2.53 1.95
C ILE A 44 1.04 -2.32 1.17
N SER A 45 2.15 -2.80 1.74
CA SER A 45 3.50 -2.49 1.32
C SER A 45 4.25 -3.66 0.68
N ASP A 46 3.58 -4.80 0.49
CA ASP A 46 4.12 -5.91 -0.30
C ASP A 46 3.96 -5.59 -1.79
N ARG A 47 5.01 -5.80 -2.58
CA ARG A 47 4.96 -5.58 -4.03
C ARG A 47 4.48 -6.86 -4.71
N LEU A 48 3.31 -6.81 -5.33
CA LEU A 48 2.84 -7.90 -6.19
C LEU A 48 3.58 -7.85 -7.53
N VAL A 49 4.22 -8.95 -7.89
CA VAL A 49 5.06 -9.08 -9.09
C VAL A 49 4.68 -10.37 -9.80
N ARG A 50 4.81 -10.38 -11.13
CA ARG A 50 4.65 -11.57 -11.96
C ARG A 50 6.00 -12.03 -12.46
N ALA A 51 6.24 -13.34 -12.43
CA ALA A 51 7.43 -13.94 -13.02
C ALA A 51 7.15 -15.33 -13.61
N SER A 52 8.16 -15.90 -14.26
CA SER A 52 8.12 -17.30 -14.66
C SER A 52 7.97 -18.20 -13.42
N ARG A 53 7.42 -19.40 -13.60
CA ARG A 53 7.30 -20.37 -12.50
C ARG A 53 8.66 -20.70 -11.89
N GLU A 54 9.67 -20.90 -12.72
CA GLU A 54 11.01 -21.29 -12.29
C GLU A 54 11.66 -20.20 -11.42
N ASP A 55 11.57 -18.94 -11.85
CA ASP A 55 12.12 -17.82 -11.08
C ASP A 55 11.39 -17.62 -9.77
N ARG A 56 10.05 -17.63 -9.82
CA ARG A 56 9.20 -17.54 -8.63
C ARG A 56 9.54 -18.63 -7.61
N ASP A 57 9.50 -19.89 -8.03
CA ASP A 57 9.69 -21.05 -7.16
C ASP A 57 11.10 -21.01 -6.55
N ARG A 58 12.12 -20.63 -7.34
CA ARG A 58 13.50 -20.45 -6.87
C ARG A 58 13.62 -19.36 -5.81
N TRP A 59 13.07 -18.18 -6.06
CA TRP A 59 13.17 -17.05 -5.13
C TRP A 59 12.40 -17.30 -3.83
N CYS A 60 11.18 -17.85 -3.92
CA CYS A 60 10.38 -18.19 -2.74
C CYS A 60 11.06 -19.30 -1.93
N SER A 61 11.58 -20.34 -2.59
CA SER A 61 12.34 -21.41 -1.91
C SER A 61 13.61 -20.90 -1.22
N ALA A 62 14.31 -19.92 -1.81
CA ALA A 62 15.49 -19.32 -1.20
C ALA A 62 15.12 -18.56 0.09
N THR A 63 14.04 -17.76 0.04
CA THR A 63 13.50 -17.09 1.23
C THR A 63 13.08 -18.09 2.30
N ASP A 64 12.34 -19.15 1.95
CA ASP A 64 11.88 -20.15 2.93
C ASP A 64 13.05 -20.86 3.62
N ARG A 65 14.08 -21.24 2.86
CA ARG A 65 15.32 -21.83 3.42
C ARG A 65 16.00 -20.87 4.38
N LEU A 66 16.15 -19.60 4.01
CA LEU A 66 16.75 -18.59 4.89
C LEU A 66 15.94 -18.43 6.18
N LEU A 67 14.61 -18.38 6.11
CA LEU A 67 13.74 -18.26 7.29
C LEU A 67 13.85 -19.48 8.21
N VAL A 68 13.94 -20.69 7.66
CA VAL A 68 14.16 -21.92 8.43
C VAL A 68 15.50 -21.88 9.16
N GLU A 69 16.58 -21.49 8.47
CA GLU A 69 17.91 -21.38 9.07
C GLU A 69 17.96 -20.31 10.16
N ILE A 70 17.33 -19.14 9.94
CA ILE A 70 17.24 -18.08 10.95
C ILE A 70 16.57 -18.59 12.23
N ARG A 71 15.45 -19.32 12.10
CA ARG A 71 14.76 -19.90 13.26
C ARG A 71 15.66 -20.90 14.00
N ALA A 72 16.33 -21.79 13.27
CA ALA A 72 17.26 -22.75 13.86
C ALA A 72 18.43 -22.05 14.58
N LEU A 73 18.97 -20.96 14.03
CA LEU A 73 20.03 -20.17 14.66
C LEU A 73 19.54 -19.45 15.92
N GLN A 74 18.32 -18.90 15.92
CA GLN A 74 17.71 -18.29 17.10
C GLN A 74 17.48 -19.32 18.23
N GLU A 75 17.02 -20.53 17.89
CA GLU A 75 16.85 -21.62 18.86
C GLU A 75 18.20 -22.07 19.48
N ARG A 76 19.24 -22.21 18.63
CA ARG A 76 20.60 -22.51 19.10
C ARG A 76 21.16 -21.40 19.98
N GLU A 77 20.94 -20.15 19.62
CA GLU A 77 21.32 -18.99 20.43
C GLU A 77 20.62 -19.00 21.80
N GLU A 78 19.32 -19.29 21.85
CA GLU A 78 18.59 -19.38 23.11
C GLU A 78 19.16 -20.49 24.01
N ALA A 79 19.45 -21.67 23.44
CA ALA A 79 20.04 -22.78 24.17
C ALA A 79 21.41 -22.42 24.76
N VAL A 80 22.25 -21.71 24.01
CA VAL A 80 23.61 -21.32 24.43
C VAL A 80 23.62 -20.09 25.33
N SER A 81 22.58 -19.24 25.33
CA SER A 81 22.50 -18.08 26.22
C SER A 81 21.82 -18.38 27.56
N ARG A 82 21.12 -19.52 27.68
CA ARG A 82 20.33 -19.87 28.87
C ARG A 82 21.15 -19.85 30.17
N HIS A 83 22.41 -20.27 30.14
CA HIS A 83 23.27 -20.29 31.33
C HIS A 83 23.82 -18.91 31.74
N LEU A 84 23.66 -17.89 30.89
CA LEU A 84 24.07 -16.52 31.20
C LEU A 84 22.97 -15.72 31.94
N ARG A 85 21.73 -16.23 31.96
CA ARG A 85 20.63 -15.60 32.69
C ARG A 85 20.82 -15.79 34.18
N ALA A 86 20.88 -14.69 34.93
CA ALA A 86 20.99 -14.75 36.39
C ALA A 86 19.69 -15.29 37.01
N PRO A 87 19.76 -16.05 38.13
CA PRO A 87 18.56 -16.46 38.84
C PRO A 87 17.78 -15.25 39.38
N PHE A 88 16.46 -15.41 39.48
CA PHE A 88 15.55 -14.40 40.03
C PHE A 88 15.82 -14.26 41.54
N ARG A 89 16.69 -13.30 41.90
CA ARG A 89 17.25 -12.95 43.24
C ARG A 89 18.63 -13.54 43.54
N GLY A 90 19.54 -12.70 44.08
CA GLY A 90 20.90 -13.08 44.50
C GLY A 90 22.03 -12.86 43.48
N GLY A 91 21.82 -12.05 42.44
CA GLY A 91 22.71 -11.92 41.29
C GLY A 91 24.19 -11.59 41.58
N LEU A 92 24.48 -10.72 42.56
CA LEU A 92 25.86 -10.31 42.86
C LEU A 92 26.65 -11.42 43.57
N GLY A 93 26.08 -12.01 44.62
CA GLY A 93 26.69 -13.12 45.35
C GLY A 93 26.89 -14.37 44.48
N TRP A 94 25.95 -14.64 43.57
CA TRP A 94 26.08 -15.71 42.58
C TRP A 94 27.21 -15.45 41.59
N ARG A 95 27.32 -14.21 41.08
CA ARG A 95 28.39 -13.82 40.15
C ARG A 95 29.78 -13.96 40.77
N ILE A 96 29.94 -13.62 42.05
CA ILE A 96 31.20 -13.73 42.78
C ILE A 96 31.51 -15.20 43.12
N LYS A 97 30.55 -15.93 43.72
CA LYS A 97 30.73 -17.34 44.14
C LYS A 97 31.03 -18.26 42.96
N TYR A 98 30.47 -17.99 41.79
CA TYR A 98 30.64 -18.79 40.58
C TYR A 98 31.49 -18.10 39.51
N ALA A 99 32.34 -17.12 39.87
CA ALA A 99 33.10 -16.30 38.91
C ALA A 99 33.93 -17.13 37.90
N ARG A 100 34.66 -18.16 38.36
CA ARG A 100 35.46 -19.05 37.50
C ARG A 100 34.61 -19.88 36.52
N ARG A 101 33.49 -20.42 37.01
CA ARG A 101 32.52 -21.16 36.19
C ARG A 101 31.88 -20.22 35.15
N ASN A 102 31.48 -19.03 35.57
CA ASN A 102 30.89 -18.01 34.71
C ASN A 102 31.88 -17.53 33.64
N TRP A 103 33.16 -17.40 33.98
CA TRP A 103 34.21 -17.06 33.02
C TRP A 103 34.38 -18.13 31.94
N LEU A 104 34.44 -19.42 32.32
CA LEU A 104 34.50 -20.53 31.35
C LEU A 104 33.24 -20.60 30.48
N LEU A 105 32.06 -20.44 31.07
CA LEU A 105 30.78 -20.42 30.37
C LEU A 105 30.65 -19.22 29.41
N ARG A 106 31.26 -18.07 29.75
CA ARG A 106 31.37 -16.91 28.85
C ARG A 106 32.31 -17.18 27.69
N LYS A 107 33.48 -17.76 27.94
CA LYS A 107 34.41 -18.14 26.86
C LYS A 107 33.78 -19.14 25.88
N GLY A 108 33.03 -20.12 26.40
CA GLY A 108 32.24 -21.05 25.58
C GLY A 108 31.14 -20.34 24.77
N TYR A 109 30.45 -19.38 25.39
CA TYR A 109 29.46 -18.54 24.73
C TYR A 109 30.06 -17.68 23.61
N ASP A 110 31.21 -17.05 23.82
CA ASP A 110 31.86 -16.21 22.80
C ASP A 110 32.26 -17.03 21.57
N ALA A 111 32.81 -18.24 21.79
CA ALA A 111 33.12 -19.17 20.70
C ALA A 111 31.87 -19.63 19.95
N ALA A 112 30.79 -19.93 20.67
CA ALA A 112 29.51 -20.29 20.04
C ALA A 112 28.88 -19.11 19.30
N SER A 113 28.98 -17.89 19.84
CA SER A 113 28.50 -16.65 19.20
C SER A 113 29.23 -16.39 17.88
N ALA A 114 30.55 -16.61 17.83
CA ALA A 114 31.32 -16.50 16.60
C ALA A 114 30.87 -17.51 15.54
N ARG A 115 30.57 -18.76 15.94
CA ARG A 115 30.02 -19.79 15.03
C ARG A 115 28.64 -19.41 14.52
N LEU A 116 27.73 -18.97 15.40
CA LEU A 116 26.39 -18.52 15.03
C LEU A 116 26.42 -17.39 13.99
N ARG A 117 27.34 -16.42 14.14
CA ARG A 117 27.55 -15.36 13.14
C ARG A 117 28.07 -15.90 11.81
N SER A 118 29.01 -16.85 11.86
CA SER A 118 29.54 -17.49 10.65
C SER A 118 28.44 -18.23 9.89
N ASP A 119 27.64 -19.03 10.60
CA ASP A 119 26.54 -19.80 10.02
C ASP A 119 25.48 -18.87 9.40
N PHE A 120 25.14 -17.76 10.08
CA PHE A 120 24.25 -16.74 9.54
C PHE A 120 24.78 -16.12 8.24
N LYS A 121 26.08 -15.78 8.20
CA LYS A 121 26.72 -15.22 7.00
C LYS A 121 26.71 -16.20 5.83
N THR A 122 26.91 -17.49 6.10
CA THR A 122 26.82 -18.54 5.07
C THR A 122 25.40 -18.62 4.52
N ALA A 123 24.38 -18.71 5.39
CA ALA A 123 22.98 -18.74 4.96
C ALA A 123 22.58 -17.47 4.16
N LEU A 124 23.07 -16.30 4.57
CA LEU A 124 22.86 -15.05 3.86
C LEU A 124 23.50 -15.06 2.47
N ALA A 125 24.74 -15.54 2.35
CA ALA A 125 25.44 -15.62 1.06
C ALA A 125 24.72 -16.56 0.08
N ASP A 126 24.23 -17.69 0.55
CA ASP A 126 23.46 -18.65 -0.26
C ASP A 126 22.13 -18.05 -0.73
N HIS A 127 21.44 -17.31 0.14
CA HIS A 127 20.23 -16.56 -0.22
C HIS A 127 20.53 -15.50 -1.28
N GLN A 128 21.56 -14.67 -1.05
CA GLN A 128 21.96 -13.62 -2.00
C GLN A 128 22.36 -14.18 -3.35
N LYS A 129 23.04 -15.32 -3.40
CA LYS A 129 23.39 -16.01 -4.65
C LYS A 129 22.14 -16.46 -5.41
N SER A 130 21.14 -16.96 -4.70
CA SER A 130 19.88 -17.46 -5.29
C SER A 130 18.92 -16.33 -5.72
N MET A 131 19.08 -15.14 -5.12
CA MET A 131 18.23 -13.96 -5.32
C MET A 131 18.93 -12.82 -6.07
N GLY A 132 20.16 -13.05 -6.56
CA GLY A 132 21.04 -11.99 -7.04
C GLY A 132 20.49 -11.23 -8.25
N ASP A 133 19.62 -11.86 -9.02
CA ASP A 133 18.95 -11.28 -10.19
C ASP A 133 17.61 -10.60 -9.87
N LEU A 134 17.03 -10.85 -8.69
CA LEU A 134 15.73 -10.28 -8.31
C LEU A 134 15.72 -8.74 -8.35
N PRO A 135 16.72 -8.00 -7.85
CA PRO A 135 16.72 -6.54 -7.93
C PRO A 135 16.63 -6.03 -9.38
N GLY A 136 17.44 -6.58 -10.29
CA GLY A 136 17.40 -6.22 -11.71
C GLY A 136 16.07 -6.57 -12.36
N TYR A 137 15.51 -7.73 -12.02
CA TYR A 137 14.18 -8.13 -12.48
C TYR A 137 13.08 -7.15 -12.05
N LEU A 138 13.12 -6.67 -10.80
CA LEU A 138 12.14 -5.70 -10.29
C LEU A 138 12.21 -4.35 -11.00
N GLU A 139 13.40 -3.90 -11.37
CA GLU A 139 13.59 -2.67 -12.14
C GLU A 139 13.00 -2.82 -13.55
N GLU A 140 13.31 -3.92 -14.24
CA GLU A 140 12.73 -4.22 -15.55
C GLU A 140 11.21 -4.34 -15.49
N TYR A 141 10.69 -5.06 -14.50
CA TYR A 141 9.25 -5.22 -14.28
C TYR A 141 8.58 -3.86 -14.06
N ALA A 142 9.14 -3.00 -13.22
CA ALA A 142 8.61 -1.66 -12.97
C ALA A 142 8.59 -0.80 -14.25
N MET A 143 9.61 -0.92 -15.11
CA MET A 143 9.66 -0.24 -16.40
C MET A 143 8.59 -0.75 -17.36
N ARG A 144 8.40 -2.08 -17.45
CA ARG A 144 7.35 -2.70 -18.27
C ARG A 144 5.96 -2.32 -17.79
N GLU A 145 5.71 -2.35 -16.48
CA GLU A 145 4.45 -1.93 -15.88
C GLU A 145 4.15 -0.45 -16.13
N LYS A 146 5.16 0.42 -16.00
CA LYS A 146 5.03 1.85 -16.30
C LYS A 146 4.69 2.07 -17.78
N ALA A 147 5.31 1.34 -18.69
CA ALA A 147 5.01 1.40 -20.12
C ALA A 147 3.60 0.87 -20.43
N ARG A 148 3.18 -0.23 -19.79
CA ARG A 148 1.82 -0.78 -19.95
C ARG A 148 0.78 0.22 -19.46
N LYS A 149 0.94 0.75 -18.24
CA LYS A 149 0.04 1.77 -17.68
C LYS A 149 -0.04 3.02 -18.55
N ARG A 150 1.07 3.47 -19.14
CA ARG A 150 1.05 4.59 -20.10
C ARG A 150 0.19 4.28 -21.32
N ARG A 151 0.33 3.09 -21.92
CA ARG A 151 -0.48 2.68 -23.08
C ARG A 151 -1.95 2.55 -22.72
N GLU A 152 -2.26 1.93 -21.57
CA GLU A 152 -3.63 1.81 -21.05
C GLU A 152 -4.25 3.18 -20.79
N GLU A 153 -3.50 4.11 -20.19
CA GLU A 153 -3.96 5.48 -19.93
C GLU A 153 -4.15 6.28 -21.23
N GLU A 154 -3.26 6.13 -22.22
CA GLU A 154 -3.42 6.75 -23.53
C GLU A 154 -4.67 6.22 -24.26
N GLN A 155 -4.94 4.92 -24.17
CA GLN A 155 -6.16 4.32 -24.71
C GLN A 155 -7.40 4.81 -23.97
N ALA A 156 -7.35 4.87 -22.64
CA ALA A 156 -8.43 5.39 -21.81
C ALA A 156 -8.71 6.87 -22.13
N ARG A 157 -7.67 7.69 -22.28
CA ARG A 157 -7.78 9.09 -22.69
C ARG A 157 -8.44 9.26 -24.06
N LYS A 158 -8.06 8.44 -25.05
CA LYS A 158 -8.72 8.46 -26.36
C LYS A 158 -10.20 8.11 -26.24
N LYS A 159 -10.53 7.05 -25.50
CA LYS A 159 -11.91 6.65 -25.24
C LYS A 159 -12.70 7.77 -24.53
N ARG A 160 -12.10 8.45 -23.56
CA ARG A 160 -12.69 9.61 -22.85
C ARG A 160 -12.96 10.78 -23.80
N ALA A 161 -12.00 11.11 -24.66
CA ALA A 161 -12.14 12.18 -25.66
C ALA A 161 -13.29 11.89 -26.65
N GLU A 162 -13.34 10.68 -27.22
CA GLU A 162 -14.41 10.26 -28.13
C GLU A 162 -15.78 10.28 -27.43
N ALA A 163 -15.85 9.79 -26.20
CA ALA A 163 -17.07 9.75 -25.41
C ALA A 163 -17.62 11.15 -25.10
N ILE A 164 -16.75 12.12 -24.77
CA ILE A 164 -17.17 13.49 -24.45
C ILE A 164 -17.45 14.34 -25.69
N ASP A 165 -16.86 14.01 -26.84
CA ASP A 165 -17.20 14.64 -28.13
C ASP A 165 -18.59 14.21 -28.61
N GLY A 166 -18.98 12.96 -28.34
CA GLY A 166 -20.33 12.44 -28.61
C GLY A 166 -21.39 12.78 -27.55
N ALA A 167 -21.07 13.58 -26.54
CA ALA A 167 -21.90 13.71 -25.33
C ALA A 167 -23.13 14.64 -25.45
N SER A 168 -23.45 15.10 -26.65
CA SER A 168 -24.63 15.95 -26.91
C SER A 168 -25.95 15.16 -26.99
N GLY A 169 -25.88 13.83 -27.15
CA GLY A 169 -27.05 12.95 -27.23
C GLY A 169 -27.50 12.35 -25.89
N PRO A 170 -28.47 11.41 -25.90
CA PRO A 170 -28.90 10.69 -24.73
C PRO A 170 -27.88 9.60 -24.35
N VAL A 171 -26.77 9.99 -23.73
CA VAL A 171 -25.67 9.09 -23.34
C VAL A 171 -25.30 9.21 -21.86
N TRP A 172 -26.00 10.09 -21.15
CA TRP A 172 -25.81 10.34 -19.73
C TRP A 172 -26.75 9.46 -18.92
N ALA A 173 -26.32 9.12 -17.71
CA ALA A 173 -27.17 8.45 -16.74
C ALA A 173 -26.97 9.13 -15.39
N TYR A 174 -27.93 8.93 -14.49
CA TYR A 174 -27.78 9.39 -13.10
C TYR A 174 -28.29 8.35 -12.11
N GLU A 175 -27.83 8.48 -10.87
CA GLU A 175 -28.27 7.68 -9.72
C GLU A 175 -28.35 8.57 -8.49
N ILE A 176 -29.43 8.45 -7.70
CA ILE A 176 -29.55 9.12 -6.41
C ILE A 176 -29.25 8.11 -5.31
N ARG A 177 -28.11 8.29 -4.64
CA ARG A 177 -27.70 7.46 -3.49
C ARG A 177 -28.10 8.14 -2.19
N LYS A 178 -28.76 7.39 -1.31
CA LYS A 178 -29.18 7.81 0.03
C LYS A 178 -28.26 7.16 1.06
N ARG A 179 -27.74 7.95 2.00
CA ARG A 179 -26.96 7.45 3.15
C ARG A 179 -27.78 7.53 4.43
N SER A 180 -27.39 6.71 5.41
CA SER A 180 -27.89 6.82 6.79
C SER A 180 -27.68 8.25 7.30
N GLY A 181 -28.71 8.84 7.91
CA GLY A 181 -28.69 10.25 8.34
C GLY A 181 -29.30 11.25 7.36
N GLY A 182 -29.95 10.78 6.28
CA GLY A 182 -30.73 11.65 5.38
C GLY A 182 -29.89 12.38 4.32
N HIS A 183 -28.56 12.23 4.33
CA HIS A 183 -27.69 12.77 3.30
C HIS A 183 -27.90 12.05 1.96
N ARG A 184 -27.94 12.84 0.89
CA ARG A 184 -28.19 12.36 -0.47
C ARG A 184 -27.11 12.85 -1.41
N SER A 185 -26.74 11.99 -2.35
CA SER A 185 -25.79 12.30 -3.41
C SER A 185 -26.38 11.93 -4.77
N PHE A 186 -26.32 12.87 -5.69
CA PHE A 186 -26.71 12.74 -7.09
C PHE A 186 -25.46 12.43 -7.91
N TRP A 187 -25.37 11.21 -8.43
CA TRP A 187 -24.25 10.76 -9.23
C TRP A 187 -24.59 10.84 -10.71
N ILE A 188 -23.68 11.39 -11.51
CA ILE A 188 -23.82 11.59 -12.95
C ILE A 188 -22.77 10.74 -13.66
N TYR A 189 -23.20 10.00 -14.67
CA TYR A 189 -22.36 9.07 -15.41
C TYR A 189 -22.51 9.30 -16.90
N LEU A 190 -21.44 9.03 -17.63
CA LEU A 190 -21.47 8.87 -19.08
C LEU A 190 -21.34 7.37 -19.36
N ARG A 191 -22.38 6.78 -19.93
CA ARG A 191 -22.60 5.32 -19.97
C ARG A 191 -21.52 4.54 -20.70
N SER A 192 -20.84 5.16 -21.67
CA SER A 192 -19.74 4.51 -22.39
C SER A 192 -18.44 4.44 -21.58
N LEU A 193 -18.32 5.21 -20.49
CA LEU A 193 -17.13 5.29 -19.64
C LEU A 193 -17.34 4.60 -18.29
N ASP A 194 -18.47 4.87 -17.63
CA ASP A 194 -18.81 4.31 -16.33
C ASP A 194 -20.03 3.39 -16.46
N ALA A 195 -19.93 2.15 -16.00
CA ALA A 195 -20.98 1.13 -16.13
C ALA A 195 -22.14 1.27 -15.12
N GLU A 196 -22.20 2.41 -14.41
CA GLU A 196 -23.20 2.71 -13.38
C GLU A 196 -24.27 3.68 -13.91
N GLY A 197 -25.44 3.68 -13.25
CA GLY A 197 -26.57 4.54 -13.60
C GLY A 197 -27.70 3.81 -14.34
N GLY A 198 -28.88 4.43 -14.31
CA GLY A 198 -30.11 3.90 -14.89
C GLY A 198 -30.19 4.07 -16.42
N ASN A 199 -31.31 4.61 -16.88
CA ASN A 199 -31.58 4.81 -18.30
C ASN A 199 -30.70 5.92 -18.91
N GLU A 200 -30.64 5.94 -20.23
CA GLU A 200 -29.95 6.96 -21.01
C GLU A 200 -30.78 8.24 -21.11
N HIS A 201 -30.11 9.36 -20.85
CA HIS A 201 -30.68 10.70 -20.74
C HIS A 201 -29.77 11.70 -21.44
N THR A 202 -30.35 12.80 -21.89
CA THR A 202 -29.59 13.98 -22.34
C THR A 202 -29.02 14.74 -21.15
N ALA A 203 -27.98 15.55 -21.36
CA ALA A 203 -27.40 16.37 -20.30
C ALA A 203 -28.44 17.33 -19.67
N GLN A 204 -29.37 17.87 -20.48
CA GLN A 204 -30.44 18.73 -19.99
C GLN A 204 -31.45 17.97 -19.11
N GLU A 205 -31.83 16.75 -19.48
CA GLU A 205 -32.72 15.91 -18.67
C GLU A 205 -32.10 15.55 -17.33
N VAL A 206 -30.80 15.21 -17.31
CA VAL A 206 -30.07 14.96 -16.06
C VAL A 206 -30.02 16.22 -15.20
N HIS A 207 -29.79 17.40 -15.81
CA HIS A 207 -29.82 18.66 -15.08
C HIS A 207 -31.21 18.98 -14.51
N ALA A 208 -32.28 18.76 -15.29
CA ALA A 208 -33.64 18.94 -14.84
C ALA A 208 -33.98 18.01 -13.66
N ALA A 209 -33.54 16.74 -13.71
CA ALA A 209 -33.70 15.80 -12.62
C ALA A 209 -32.94 16.23 -11.35
N LEU A 210 -31.72 16.77 -11.50
CA LEU A 210 -30.97 17.35 -10.37
C LEU A 210 -31.70 18.55 -9.75
N THR A 211 -32.29 19.43 -10.57
CA THR A 211 -33.05 20.59 -10.10
C THR A 211 -34.32 20.16 -9.38
N ALA A 212 -35.04 19.16 -9.89
CA ALA A 212 -36.19 18.57 -9.22
C ALA A 212 -35.79 17.98 -7.85
N GLU A 213 -34.71 17.18 -7.81
CA GLU A 213 -34.19 16.61 -6.56
C GLU A 213 -33.78 17.70 -5.55
N ARG A 214 -33.16 18.80 -6.01
CA ARG A 214 -32.76 19.92 -5.15
C ARG A 214 -33.92 20.80 -4.70
N THR A 215 -35.08 20.71 -5.35
CA THR A 215 -36.29 21.40 -4.90
C THR A 215 -36.81 20.77 -3.61
N GLU A 216 -36.75 19.44 -3.48
CA GLU A 216 -37.14 18.70 -2.27
C GLU A 216 -35.99 18.54 -1.27
N HIS A 217 -34.76 18.38 -1.79
CA HIS A 217 -33.56 18.07 -1.02
C HIS A 217 -32.44 19.07 -1.37
N ARG A 218 -32.58 20.30 -0.86
CA ARG A 218 -31.74 21.48 -1.19
C ARG A 218 -30.23 21.25 -1.09
N TYR A 219 -29.78 20.40 -0.18
CA TYR A 219 -28.36 20.15 0.09
C TYR A 219 -27.80 18.89 -0.58
N THR A 220 -28.50 18.34 -1.57
CA THR A 220 -28.02 17.17 -2.32
C THR A 220 -26.70 17.46 -3.02
N GLY A 221 -25.66 16.68 -2.67
CA GLY A 221 -24.33 16.77 -3.28
C GLY A 221 -24.33 16.14 -4.66
N VAL A 222 -23.58 16.71 -5.60
CA VAL A 222 -23.40 16.20 -6.96
C VAL A 222 -22.02 15.59 -7.10
N HIS A 223 -21.99 14.41 -7.70
CA HIS A 223 -20.79 13.64 -7.98
C HIS A 223 -20.85 13.15 -9.43
N TRP A 224 -19.68 12.86 -9.99
CA TRP A 224 -19.57 12.24 -11.30
C TRP A 224 -18.87 10.90 -11.16
N GLY A 225 -19.19 9.97 -12.05
CA GLY A 225 -18.39 8.76 -12.26
C GLY A 225 -16.92 9.11 -12.47
N GLN A 226 -16.02 8.22 -12.07
CA GLN A 226 -14.59 8.53 -12.03
C GLN A 226 -14.06 8.86 -13.43
N GLU A 227 -14.41 8.07 -14.44
CA GLU A 227 -13.94 8.30 -15.81
C GLU A 227 -14.73 9.42 -16.49
N THR A 228 -16.01 9.60 -16.14
CA THR A 228 -16.81 10.77 -16.56
C THR A 228 -16.21 12.09 -16.07
N ALA A 229 -15.82 12.16 -14.79
CA ALA A 229 -15.19 13.34 -14.20
C ALA A 229 -13.87 13.67 -14.92
N ARG A 230 -13.02 12.65 -15.13
CA ARG A 230 -11.76 12.79 -15.88
C ARG A 230 -11.99 13.28 -17.30
N ALA A 231 -12.98 12.74 -18.01
CA ALA A 231 -13.30 13.16 -19.37
C ALA A 231 -13.71 14.65 -19.44
N LEU A 232 -14.51 15.10 -18.47
CA LEU A 232 -14.89 16.51 -18.35
C LEU A 232 -13.70 17.41 -18.00
N GLU A 233 -12.85 17.02 -17.05
CA GLU A 233 -11.62 17.75 -16.69
C GLU A 233 -10.64 17.85 -17.85
N GLU A 234 -10.42 16.77 -18.58
CA GLU A 234 -9.48 16.74 -19.71
C GLU A 234 -9.91 17.66 -20.86
N LYS A 235 -11.22 17.80 -21.11
CA LYS A 235 -11.75 18.63 -22.21
C LYS A 235 -12.06 20.07 -21.80
N TYR A 236 -12.53 20.28 -20.57
CA TYR A 236 -13.08 21.56 -20.12
C TYR A 236 -12.37 22.13 -18.88
N GLU A 237 -11.20 21.59 -18.53
CA GLU A 237 -10.34 21.96 -17.39
C GLU A 237 -10.90 21.54 -16.01
N THR A 238 -12.21 21.69 -15.79
CA THR A 238 -12.88 21.27 -14.56
C THR A 238 -14.19 20.55 -14.86
N VAL A 239 -14.60 19.67 -13.95
CA VAL A 239 -15.88 18.96 -14.07
C VAL A 239 -17.06 19.94 -14.12
N VAL A 240 -17.03 21.00 -13.32
CA VAL A 240 -18.13 21.97 -13.19
C VAL A 240 -18.25 22.86 -14.43
N SER A 241 -17.13 23.37 -14.95
CA SER A 241 -17.13 24.13 -16.20
C SER A 241 -17.59 23.27 -17.37
N GLY A 242 -17.16 22.00 -17.43
CA GLY A 242 -17.62 21.06 -18.44
C GLY A 242 -19.12 20.81 -18.39
N TRP A 243 -19.66 20.57 -17.19
CA TRP A 243 -21.10 20.43 -17.02
C TRP A 243 -21.86 21.69 -17.44
N ALA A 244 -21.41 22.87 -17.02
CA ALA A 244 -22.02 24.14 -17.41
C ALA A 244 -21.94 24.39 -18.92
N ARG A 245 -20.87 23.97 -19.60
CA ARG A 245 -20.76 24.05 -21.07
C ARG A 245 -21.77 23.15 -21.79
N LEU A 246 -22.08 21.99 -21.22
CA LEU A 246 -23.01 21.02 -21.79
C LEU A 246 -24.48 21.39 -21.54
N THR A 247 -24.79 21.89 -20.34
CA THR A 247 -26.17 22.16 -19.93
C THR A 247 -26.55 23.64 -20.00
N GLY A 248 -25.58 24.54 -20.10
CA GLY A 248 -25.78 26.00 -19.99
C GLY A 248 -25.92 26.50 -18.56
N GLU A 249 -25.81 25.62 -17.56
CA GLU A 249 -26.21 25.89 -16.17
C GLU A 249 -25.04 25.69 -15.19
N VAL A 250 -24.82 26.66 -14.30
CA VAL A 250 -23.77 26.57 -13.29
C VAL A 250 -24.30 25.87 -12.05
N ILE A 251 -23.58 24.83 -11.61
CA ILE A 251 -23.95 24.06 -10.42
C ILE A 251 -22.92 24.23 -9.30
N ILE A 252 -23.38 24.23 -8.06
CA ILE A 252 -22.54 24.07 -6.88
C ILE A 252 -22.52 22.59 -6.53
N PRO A 253 -21.38 21.87 -6.66
CA PRO A 253 -21.37 20.41 -6.44
C PRO A 253 -21.69 20.02 -5.00
N ARG A 254 -21.18 20.76 -4.02
CA ARG A 254 -21.41 20.50 -2.60
C ARG A 254 -22.03 21.72 -1.93
N PRO A 255 -23.36 21.89 -2.01
CA PRO A 255 -24.03 22.98 -1.33
C PRO A 255 -23.82 22.88 0.19
N TYR A 256 -23.56 24.01 0.84
CA TYR A 256 -23.37 24.08 2.28
C TYR A 256 -24.71 23.89 3.01
N ASP A 257 -24.79 22.90 3.89
CA ASP A 257 -25.92 22.68 4.78
C ASP A 257 -25.67 23.36 6.13
N PRO A 258 -26.39 24.44 6.48
CA PRO A 258 -26.23 25.14 7.76
C PRO A 258 -26.69 24.31 8.97
N SER A 259 -27.52 23.28 8.77
CA SER A 259 -27.97 22.37 9.82
C SER A 259 -26.98 21.22 10.08
N SER A 260 -26.07 20.98 9.14
CA SER A 260 -24.99 20.03 9.33
C SER A 260 -23.94 20.66 10.24
N PRO A 261 -23.65 20.08 11.42
CA PRO A 261 -22.60 20.59 12.28
C PRO A 261 -21.29 20.55 11.49
N GLN A 262 -20.64 21.71 11.41
CA GLN A 262 -19.32 21.82 10.82
C GLN A 262 -18.42 20.89 11.63
N ILE A 263 -17.92 19.81 11.02
CA ILE A 263 -17.02 18.85 11.68
C ILE A 263 -15.67 19.56 11.85
N TRP A 264 -15.60 20.48 12.80
CA TRP A 264 -14.37 20.90 13.43
C TRP A 264 -13.90 19.71 14.26
N SER A 265 -13.41 18.67 13.59
CA SER A 265 -12.63 17.67 14.30
C SER A 265 -11.42 18.43 14.84
N LYS A 266 -11.32 18.55 16.16
CA LYS A 266 -10.12 19.01 16.87
C LYS A 266 -8.89 18.14 16.59
N TYR A 267 -9.00 17.12 15.72
CA TYR A 267 -8.00 16.09 15.47
C TYR A 267 -7.40 16.12 14.05
N HIS A 268 -7.84 17.01 13.14
CA HIS A 268 -7.22 17.19 11.81
C HIS A 268 -6.70 18.61 11.54
N GLY A 269 -6.73 19.50 12.55
CA GLY A 269 -6.04 20.79 12.53
C GLY A 269 -4.63 20.69 13.13
N GLY A 270 -3.82 19.74 12.66
CA GLY A 270 -2.38 19.87 12.83
C GLY A 270 -1.90 20.99 11.89
N PRO A 271 -1.04 21.92 12.33
CA PRO A 271 -0.59 23.00 11.45
C PRO A 271 0.02 22.43 10.17
N PRO A 272 -0.22 23.05 9.00
CA PRO A 272 0.53 22.72 7.80
C PRO A 272 2.01 22.92 8.13
N SER A 273 2.79 21.85 8.03
CA SER A 273 4.24 21.88 8.18
C SER A 273 4.84 22.71 7.06
N ASN A 274 4.94 24.01 7.28
CA ASN A 274 5.84 24.90 6.55
C ASN A 274 7.27 24.64 7.02
N TYR A 275 7.95 23.67 6.41
CA TYR A 275 9.42 23.70 6.29
C TYR A 275 9.76 24.09 4.86
N CYS A 276 9.50 25.36 4.54
CA CYS A 276 10.19 26.11 3.49
C CYS A 276 10.15 27.61 3.86
N GLY A 277 11.35 28.17 4.03
CA GLY A 277 11.64 29.56 4.38
C GLY A 277 12.80 29.56 5.37
N GLY A 278 14.04 29.90 5.04
CA GLY A 278 14.56 30.75 3.97
C GLY A 278 15.54 31.73 4.63
N SER A 279 16.70 31.93 3.98
CA SER A 279 17.67 33.03 4.16
C SER A 279 18.74 32.89 5.26
N PHE A 280 19.98 32.59 4.84
CA PHE A 280 21.00 33.62 4.56
C PHE A 280 21.66 33.32 3.22
#